data_AF-A0A924DCW8-F1
#
_entry.id   AF-A0A924DCW8-F1
#
_cell.length_a   1.000
_cell.length_b   1.000
_cell.length_c   1.000
_cell.angle_alpha   90.00
_cell.angle_beta   90.00
_cell.angle_gamma   90.00
#
_symmetry.space_group_name_H-M   'P 1'
#
loop_
_entity.id
_entity.type
_entity.pdbx_description
1 polymer ?
#
loop_
_entity_poly.entity_id
_entity_poly.type
_entity_poly.pdbx_seq_one_letter_code
_entity_poly.pdbx_strand_id
1 'polypeptide(L)' 'MKYLVVPVLLLVYAVHQDLWNWTNKTLIGGVLPAGLAYHVFYSVLASLTMLFLVKVAWPQHLENEIEALPEALKNRSAHE' A
#
# COMPACT_ATOMS: atom_id res chain seq x y z
N MET A 1 -5.59 13.17 -11.06
CA MET A 1 -5.70 11.86 -10.39
C MET A 1 -4.73 11.69 -9.21
N LYS A 2 -3.51 12.25 -9.23
CA LYS A 2 -2.56 12.22 -8.10
C LYS A 2 -3.14 12.66 -6.74
N TYR A 3 -4.08 13.62 -6.72
CA TYR A 3 -4.72 14.07 -5.48
C TYR A 3 -5.72 13.09 -4.86
N LEU A 4 -6.18 12.07 -5.59
CA LEU A 4 -7.06 11.03 -5.04
C LEU A 4 -6.32 10.02 -4.17
N VAL A 5 -4.99 9.99 -4.26
CA VAL A 5 -4.15 9.07 -3.49
C VAL A 5 -4.12 9.46 -2.02
N VAL A 6 -4.06 10.77 -1.72
CA VAL A 6 -4.02 11.30 -0.36
C VAL A 6 -5.27 10.94 0.46
N PRO A 7 -6.52 11.17 0.00
CA PRO A 7 -7.70 10.80 0.76
C PRO A 7 -7.85 9.28 0.92
N VAL A 8 -7.42 8.47 -0.06
CA VAL A 8 -7.40 7.00 0.07
C VAL A 8 -6.46 6.56 1.20
N LEU A 9 -5.27 7.14 1.26
CA LEU A 9 -4.30 6.82 2.33
C LEU A 9 -4.80 7.28 3.70
N LEU A 10 -5.42 8.46 3.80
CA LEU A 10 -6.02 8.94 5.04
C LEU A 10 -7.16 8.04 5.52
N LEU A 11 -7.99 7.55 4.59
CA LEU A 11 -9.08 6.64 4.91
C LEU A 11 -8.54 5.29 5.39
N VAL A 12 -7.57 4.72 4.69
CA VAL A 12 -6.89 3.47 5.11
C VAL A 12 -6.25 3.65 6.49
N TYR A 13 -5.58 4.78 6.74
CA TYR A 13 -5.00 5.09 8.05
C TYR A 13 -6.04 5.20 9.17
N ALA A 14 -7.16 5.87 8.92
CA ALA A 14 -8.24 5.99 9.89
C ALA A 14 -8.88 4.63 10.22
N VAL A 15 -9.09 3.80 9.20
CA VAL A 15 -9.56 2.41 9.31
C VAL A 15 -8.55 1.57 10.11
N HIS A 16 -7.24 1.83 9.99
CA HIS A 16 -6.21 1.11 10.73
C HIS A 16 -6.28 1.31 12.25
N GLN A 17 -6.74 2.48 12.71
CA GLN A 17 -6.75 2.81 14.14
C GLN A 17 -7.62 1.84 14.96
N ASP A 18 -8.54 1.12 14.31
CA ASP A 18 -9.34 0.04 14.88
C ASP A 18 -9.93 0.34 16.28
N LEU A 19 -10.36 1.60 16.48
CA LEU A 19 -10.96 2.05 17.75
C LEU A 19 -12.39 1.51 17.93
N TRP A 20 -13.02 1.06 16.85
CA TRP A 20 -14.44 0.72 16.81
C TRP A 20 -14.72 -0.76 17.07
N ASN A 21 -13.79 -1.66 16.70
CA ASN A 21 -13.99 -3.11 16.79
C ASN A 21 -13.37 -3.73 18.05
N TRP A 22 -12.75 -2.93 18.91
CA TRP A 22 -12.01 -3.38 20.10
C TRP A 22 -12.84 -4.21 21.08
N THR A 23 -14.13 -3.89 21.27
CA THR A 23 -15.01 -4.58 22.24
C THR A 23 -15.81 -5.74 21.62
N ASN A 24 -15.68 -5.99 20.32
CA ASN A 24 -16.52 -6.95 19.62
C ASN A 24 -16.00 -8.38 19.80
N LYS A 25 -16.66 -9.14 20.68
CA LYS A 25 -16.36 -10.56 20.94
C LYS A 25 -17.07 -11.53 19.99
N THR A 26 -17.68 -11.03 18.91
CA THR A 26 -18.36 -11.88 17.94
C THR A 26 -17.37 -12.86 17.32
N LEU A 27 -17.67 -14.16 17.43
CA LEU A 27 -16.89 -15.23 16.82
C LEU A 27 -17.48 -15.55 15.45
N ILE A 28 -16.71 -15.33 14.39
CA ILE A 28 -17.05 -15.74 13.03
C ILE A 28 -16.78 -17.25 12.93
N GLY A 29 -17.81 -18.02 12.61
CA GLY A 29 -17.73 -19.48 12.51
C GLY A 29 -17.42 -20.20 13.83
N GLY A 30 -17.58 -19.54 14.98
CA GLY A 30 -17.33 -20.12 16.31
C GLY A 30 -15.86 -20.26 16.73
N VAL A 31 -14.91 -19.85 15.87
CA VAL A 31 -13.46 -20.03 16.11
C VAL A 31 -12.67 -18.73 15.98
N LEU A 32 -13.08 -17.82 15.08
CA LEU A 32 -12.26 -16.66 14.72
C LEU A 32 -12.87 -15.35 15.25
N PRO A 33 -12.14 -14.57 16.08
CA PRO A 33 -12.63 -13.27 16.55
C PRO A 33 -12.88 -12.32 15.38
N ALA A 34 -14.00 -11.60 15.39
CA ALA A 34 -14.34 -10.64 14.34
C ALA A 34 -13.27 -9.54 14.15
N GLY A 35 -12.57 -9.15 15.22
CA GLY A 35 -11.39 -8.27 15.15
C GLY A 35 -10.26 -8.83 14.30
N LEU A 36 -9.98 -10.13 14.44
CA LEU A 36 -8.93 -10.78 13.66
C LEU A 36 -9.31 -10.89 12.18
N ALA A 37 -10.57 -11.24 11.87
CA ALA A 37 -11.06 -11.27 10.49
C ALA A 37 -10.96 -9.89 9.81
N TYR A 38 -11.28 -8.85 10.58
CA TYR A 38 -11.15 -7.47 10.13
C TYR A 38 -9.71 -7.12 9.78
N HIS A 39 -8.73 -7.49 10.61
CA HIS A 39 -7.32 -7.28 10.29
C HIS A 39 -6.86 -8.04 9.05
N VAL A 40 -7.32 -9.28 8.84
CA VAL A 40 -7.02 -10.04 7.60
C VAL A 40 -7.51 -9.27 6.38
N PHE A 41 -8.75 -8.79 6.41
CA PHE A 41 -9.31 -7.99 5.33
C PHE A 41 -8.55 -6.67 5.14
N TYR A 42 -8.17 -6.02 6.25
CA TYR A 42 -7.38 -4.80 6.22
C TYR A 42 -6.00 -5.02 5.58
N SER A 43 -5.32 -6.14 5.86
CA SER A 43 -4.04 -6.47 5.21
C SER A 43 -4.20 -6.60 3.70
N VAL A 44 -5.27 -7.25 3.22
CA VAL A 44 -5.58 -7.33 1.79
C VAL A 44 -5.84 -5.95 1.19
N LEU A 45 -6.63 -5.12 1.88
CA LEU A 45 -6.91 -3.74 1.45
C LEU A 45 -5.62 -2.91 1.36
N ALA A 46 -4.71 -3.05 2.33
CA ALA A 46 -3.42 -2.37 2.33
C ALA A 46 -2.54 -2.80 1.15
N SER A 47 -2.46 -4.11 0.86
CA SER A 47 -1.74 -4.61 -0.32
C SER A 47 -2.32 -4.09 -1.63
N LEU A 48 -3.65 -4.04 -1.77
CA LEU A 48 -4.32 -3.48 -2.95
C LEU A 48 -4.07 -1.97 -3.09
N THR A 49 -4.09 -1.24 -1.97
CA THR A 49 -3.78 0.19 -1.94
C THR A 49 -2.34 0.43 -2.40
N MET A 50 -1.39 -0.39 -1.96
CA MET A 50 0.00 -0.31 -2.40
C MET A 50 0.14 -0.62 -3.90
N LEU A 51 -0.54 -1.65 -4.40
CA LEU A 51 -0.56 -1.97 -5.84
C LEU A 51 -1.10 -0.80 -6.68
N PHE A 52 -2.18 -0.18 -6.23
CA PHE A 52 -2.75 1.02 -6.86
C PHE A 52 -1.76 2.19 -6.82
N LEU A 53 -1.09 2.38 -5.69
CA LEU A 53 -0.10 3.45 -5.50
C LEU A 53 1.08 3.29 -6.47
N VAL A 54 1.62 2.08 -6.64
CA VAL A 54 2.67 1.80 -7.62
C VAL A 54 2.18 2.13 -9.04
N LYS A 55 0.96 1.73 -9.43
CA LYS A 55 0.48 2.00 -10.79
C LYS A 55 0.22 3.49 -11.08
N VAL A 56 -0.16 4.28 -10.07
CA VAL A 56 -0.62 5.66 -10.25
C VAL A 56 0.45 6.69 -9.90
N ALA A 57 1.22 6.44 -8.85
CA ALA A 57 2.17 7.39 -8.30
C ALA A 57 3.63 7.05 -8.66
N TRP A 58 3.93 5.85 -9.15
CA TRP A 58 5.30 5.51 -9.53
C TRP A 58 5.76 6.34 -10.74
N PRO A 59 6.85 7.10 -10.59
CA PRO A 59 7.32 8.02 -11.62
C PRO A 59 8.08 7.29 -12.73
N GLN A 60 7.37 6.82 -13.76
CA GLN A 60 7.98 6.11 -14.90
C GLN A 60 9.00 6.96 -15.68
N HIS A 61 8.94 8.29 -15.61
CA HIS A 61 9.93 9.15 -16.26
C HIS A 61 11.35 8.97 -15.70
N LEU A 62 11.50 8.60 -14.42
CA LEU A 62 12.81 8.33 -13.83
C LEU A 62 13.45 7.07 -14.40
N GLU A 63 12.65 6.05 -14.72
CA GLU A 63 13.14 4.83 -15.39
C GLU A 63 13.61 5.16 -16.81
N ASN A 64 12.86 5.98 -17.55
CA ASN A 64 13.24 6.39 -18.90
C ASN A 64 14.53 7.21 -18.94
N GLU A 65 14.74 8.09 -17.95
CA GLU A 65 15.98 8.86 -17.83
C GLU A 65 17.19 7.96 -17.57
N ILE A 66 17.04 6.92 -16.72
CA ILE A 66 18.09 5.93 -16.44
C ILE A 66 18.37 5.06 -17.68
N GLU A 67 17.34 4.64 -18.41
CA GLU A 67 17.47 3.83 -19.62
C GLU A 67 18.11 4.60 -20.79
N ALA A 68 17.90 5.92 -20.84
CA ALA A 68 18.48 6.80 -21.85
C ALA A 68 19.96 7.16 -21.61
N LEU A 69 20.53 6.81 -20.45
CA LEU A 69 21.95 7.04 -20.16
C LEU A 69 22.83 6.10 -21.00
N PRO A 70 23.99 6.58 -21.49
CA PRO A 70 24.98 5.69 -22.08
C PRO A 70 25.44 4.64 -21.06
N GLU A 71 25.63 3.39 -21.50
CA GLU A 71 25.92 2.25 -20.63
C GLU A 71 27.10 2.48 -19.66
N ALA A 72 28.11 3.24 -20.09
CA ALA A 72 29.25 3.61 -19.23
C ALA A 72 28.85 4.37 -17.95
N LEU A 73 27.73 5.11 -17.96
CA LEU A 73 27.20 5.82 -16.79
C LEU A 73 26.27 4.94 -15.95
N LYS A 74 25.46 4.09 -16.59
CA LYS A 74 24.56 3.12 -15.93
C LYS A 74 25.35 2.16 -15.03
N ASN A 75 26.50 1.72 -15.51
CA ASN A 75 27.41 0.83 -14.78
C ASN A 75 28.05 1.51 -13.56
N ARG A 76 28.24 2.84 -13.58
CA ARG A 76 28.84 3.57 -12.45
C ARG A 76 27.85 3.82 -11.32
N SER A 77 26.59 4.15 -11.63
CA SER A 77 25.56 4.38 -10.62
C SER A 77 25.11 3.11 -9.89
N ALA A 78 25.30 1.93 -10.48
CA ALA A 78 24.96 0.65 -9.83
C ALA A 78 25.98 0.20 -8.77
N HIS A 79 27.12 0.88 -8.67
CA HIS A 79 28.23 0.54 -7.77
C HIS A 79 28.45 1.57 -6.64
N GLU A 80 27.59 2.59 -6.52
CA GLU A 80 27.55 3.56 -5.40
C GLU A 80 26.40 3.23 -4.44
#